data_AF-A0A0Q8RG27-F1
#
_entry.id   AF-A0A0Q8RG27-F1
#
_cell.length_a   1.000
_cell.length_b   1.000
_cell.length_c   1.000
_cell.angle_alpha   90.00
_cell.angle_beta   90.00
_cell.angle_gamma   90.00
#
_symmetry.space_group_name_H-M   'P 1'
#
loop_
_entity.id
_entity.type
_entity.pdbx_description
1 polymer ?
#
loop_
_entity_poly.entity_id
_entity_poly.type
_entity_poly.pdbx_seq_one_letter_code
_entity_poly.pdbx_strand_id
1 'polypeptide(L)'
;MALPRGGRQSHIGRGRIHPLLLISLAVAILVGIPIIGVLSNLLATGDASASGTGTFSHLWATVLPEYLFNSLAIAAIVAVLGGMGGVGCAWLVAVFDFPGKRIFEWALILPLAMPAYVVAYAYTDFLQFSGPVQSALRATFGWQAREYWFPEIRSIGGAGIVFAMVLYPYVYLLARTAFLERSPRMWDAARTLGAGPWEAFVKVSLPLARPAAVAGIALALMETLADYGAVAYFGVPTLTTGIYKSWYAFSDRAAAAQIAAVLLMAITLLMLLEQTSRGRARYYAVGSRTRLQIPLRLNGIHAAGAAVFCALPVFVGFLVPVGILLRLVAREDSVEFGERFYGWLYNSVLLAGVTALIAIVVCVLLAYAARVTRSQLQAISNRVVSMGYAVPGAVIAVGILIPLSRLDAWSAERGLGLVLTGSAAALVYAYLVRFLSVSYQTVQAGLTKITPSMDASARVLGHGIGSMLLRVHAPLLWRSVATAGLLVFVDVIKELPATLTIRPFNFDTLAVITYQLAADERLGEAALPALTIVLIAFIPVAVLARSIAKADR
;
A
#
# COMPACT_ATOMS: atom_id res chain seq x y z
N MET A 1 -28.01 40.42 31.72
CA MET A 1 -27.58 39.08 32.14
C MET A 1 -26.48 38.63 31.18
N ALA A 2 -25.21 38.78 31.59
CA ALA A 2 -24.06 38.67 30.70
C ALA A 2 -23.64 37.20 30.53
N LEU A 3 -23.49 36.77 29.28
CA LEU A 3 -22.99 35.43 28.90
C LEU A 3 -21.56 35.23 29.46
N PRO A 4 -21.23 34.07 30.04
CA PRO A 4 -19.88 33.84 30.57
C PRO A 4 -18.89 33.75 29.41
N ARG A 5 -17.91 34.65 29.43
CA ARG A 5 -16.74 34.66 28.55
C ARG A 5 -16.01 33.32 28.66
N GLY A 6 -15.66 32.75 27.50
CA GLY A 6 -14.98 31.47 27.35
C GLY A 6 -13.80 31.33 28.30
N GLY A 7 -13.80 30.23 29.05
CA GLY A 7 -12.70 29.83 29.91
C GLY A 7 -11.40 29.80 29.12
N ARG A 8 -10.44 30.61 29.56
CA ARG A 8 -9.03 30.53 29.18
C ARG A 8 -8.58 29.09 29.42
N GLN A 9 -8.45 28.31 28.34
CA GLN A 9 -7.73 27.05 28.38
C GLN A 9 -6.30 27.37 28.77
N SER A 10 -5.87 26.82 29.92
CA SER A 10 -4.53 26.96 30.46
C SER A 10 -3.49 26.74 29.36
N HIS A 11 -2.75 27.79 29.03
CA HIS A 11 -1.49 27.68 28.32
C HIS A 11 -0.56 26.82 29.17
N ILE A 12 -0.44 25.55 28.82
CA ILE A 12 0.64 24.68 29.31
C ILE A 12 1.94 25.37 28.89
N GLY A 13 2.84 25.57 29.86
CA GLY A 13 3.99 26.47 29.78
C GLY A 13 4.76 26.42 28.46
N ARG A 14 4.85 27.57 27.79
CA ARG A 14 5.82 27.84 26.73
C ARG A 14 7.22 27.70 27.35
N GLY A 15 7.91 26.59 27.11
CA GLY A 15 9.34 26.48 27.42
C GLY A 15 9.89 25.07 27.68
N ARG A 16 9.07 24.07 28.04
CA ARG A 16 9.56 22.69 28.23
C ARG A 16 9.21 21.83 27.03
N ILE A 17 10.25 21.38 26.31
CA ILE A 17 10.12 20.38 25.25
C ILE A 17 9.57 19.10 25.88
N HIS A 18 8.35 18.72 25.50
CA HIS A 18 7.72 17.51 26.03
C HIS A 18 8.46 16.27 25.50
N PRO A 19 8.74 15.23 26.31
CA PRO A 19 9.48 14.04 25.87
C PRO A 19 8.84 13.34 24.65
N LEU A 20 7.50 13.35 24.56
CA LEU A 20 6.76 12.85 23.40
C LEU A 20 7.07 13.60 22.08
N LEU A 21 7.38 14.91 22.17
CA LEU A 21 7.79 15.69 21.01
C LEU A 21 9.19 15.28 20.54
N LEU A 22 10.12 15.00 21.47
CA LEU A 22 11.46 14.50 21.14
C LEU A 22 11.39 13.13 20.46
N ILE A 23 10.55 12.22 20.96
CA ILE A 23 10.31 10.91 20.31
C ILE A 23 9.77 11.12 18.90
N SER A 24 8.80 12.02 18.72
CA SER A 24 8.22 12.28 17.41
C SER A 24 9.22 12.87 16.42
N LEU A 25 10.08 13.76 16.90
CA LEU A 25 11.14 14.36 16.09
C LEU A 25 12.20 13.33 15.72
N ALA A 26 12.62 12.48 16.67
CA ALA A 26 13.57 11.41 16.41
C ALA A 26 13.03 10.43 15.35
N VAL A 27 11.77 10.01 15.47
CA VAL A 27 11.14 9.12 14.48
C VAL A 27 11.01 9.80 13.11
N ALA A 28 10.64 11.09 13.07
CA ALA A 28 10.58 11.84 11.82
C ALA A 28 11.97 11.98 11.16
N ILE A 29 13.02 12.22 11.93
CA ILE A 29 14.40 12.27 11.44
C ILE A 29 14.77 10.91 10.85
N LEU A 30 14.53 9.81 11.58
CA LEU A 30 14.79 8.45 11.12
C LEU A 30 14.06 8.17 9.80
N VAL A 31 12.74 8.38 9.72
CA VAL A 31 11.98 8.19 8.47
C VAL A 31 12.46 9.11 7.34
N GLY A 32 12.99 10.29 7.67
CA GLY A 32 13.57 11.24 6.71
C GLY A 32 14.93 10.83 6.17
N ILE A 33 15.71 9.98 6.85
CA ILE A 33 17.08 9.63 6.44
C ILE A 33 17.14 9.11 4.99
N PRO A 34 16.29 8.17 4.54
CA PRO A 34 16.41 7.63 3.18
C PRO A 34 16.09 8.66 2.10
N ILE A 35 15.11 9.53 2.38
CA ILE A 35 14.75 10.65 1.50
C ILE A 35 15.92 11.61 1.39
N ILE A 36 16.52 12.00 2.51
CA ILE A 36 17.68 12.88 2.57
C ILE A 36 18.89 12.20 1.88
N GLY A 37 19.10 10.91 2.09
CA GLY A 37 20.17 10.13 1.48
C GLY A 37 20.12 10.18 -0.04
N VAL A 38 18.94 9.92 -0.62
CA VAL A 38 18.72 9.97 -2.07
C VAL A 38 18.86 11.39 -2.61
N LEU A 39 18.23 12.38 -1.96
CA LEU A 39 18.28 13.78 -2.41
C LEU A 39 19.67 14.41 -2.27
N SER A 40 20.44 14.03 -1.25
CA SER A 40 21.81 14.51 -1.05
C SER A 40 22.74 14.08 -2.18
N ASN A 41 22.47 12.93 -2.81
CA ASN A 41 23.24 12.46 -3.96
C ASN A 41 23.03 13.35 -5.20
N LEU A 42 21.85 13.95 -5.35
CA LEU A 42 21.62 14.95 -6.41
C LEU A 42 22.43 16.23 -6.21
N LEU A 43 22.72 16.57 -4.95
CA LEU A 43 23.46 17.78 -4.56
C LEU A 43 24.98 17.54 -4.46
N ALA A 44 25.41 16.28 -4.35
CA ALA A 44 26.81 15.89 -4.29
C ALA A 44 27.44 16.05 -5.69
N THR A 45 27.76 17.30 -6.03
CA THR A 45 28.49 17.72 -7.25
C THR A 45 30.01 17.61 -7.10
N GLY A 46 30.51 17.09 -5.98
CA GLY A 46 31.93 17.03 -5.65
C GLY A 46 32.57 15.71 -6.03
N ASP A 47 32.94 15.58 -7.32
CA ASP A 47 34.25 15.10 -7.77
C ASP A 47 34.31 15.18 -9.30
N ALA A 48 35.23 16.00 -9.82
CA ALA A 48 35.30 16.41 -11.22
C ALA A 48 35.70 15.30 -12.23
N SER A 49 35.90 14.06 -11.77
CA SER A 49 36.04 12.85 -12.59
C SER A 49 34.76 11.99 -12.64
N ALA A 50 33.77 12.29 -11.79
CA ALA A 50 32.49 11.61 -11.63
C ALA A 50 31.36 12.66 -11.63
N SER A 51 31.20 13.36 -12.75
CA SER A 51 30.18 14.40 -12.88
C SER A 51 28.78 13.78 -12.74
N GLY A 52 28.09 14.05 -11.63
CA GLY A 52 26.67 13.69 -11.45
C GLY A 52 25.78 14.24 -12.57
N THR A 53 26.18 15.33 -13.22
CA THR A 53 25.58 15.87 -14.44
C THR A 53 25.85 15.03 -15.69
N GLY A 54 27.02 14.38 -15.81
CA GLY A 54 27.35 13.45 -16.88
C GLY A 54 26.59 12.13 -16.78
N THR A 55 26.46 11.58 -15.56
CA THR A 55 25.62 10.39 -15.34
C THR A 55 24.15 10.68 -15.66
N PHE A 56 23.61 11.81 -15.21
CA PHE A 56 22.22 12.15 -15.48
C PHE A 56 21.96 12.43 -16.97
N SER A 57 22.86 13.16 -17.65
CA SER A 57 22.72 13.42 -19.08
C SER A 57 22.82 12.13 -19.91
N HIS A 58 23.71 11.20 -19.53
CA HIS A 58 23.80 9.89 -20.14
C HIS A 58 22.52 9.07 -19.90
N LEU A 59 22.00 9.05 -18.68
CA LEU A 59 20.73 8.36 -18.37
C LEU A 59 19.56 8.93 -19.17
N TRP A 60 19.48 10.26 -19.28
CA TRP A 60 18.46 10.95 -20.08
C TRP A 60 18.57 10.61 -21.57
N ALA A 61 19.78 10.49 -22.10
CA ALA A 61 20.01 10.14 -23.51
C ALA A 61 19.77 8.66 -23.83
N THR A 62 19.71 7.78 -22.83
CA THR A 62 19.67 6.32 -23.03
C THR A 62 18.38 5.69 -22.50
N VAL A 63 18.29 5.43 -21.19
CA VAL A 63 17.27 4.55 -20.59
C VAL A 63 16.15 5.30 -19.86
N LEU A 64 16.42 6.52 -19.39
CA LEU A 64 15.48 7.23 -18.51
C LEU A 64 14.16 7.63 -19.18
N PRO A 65 14.12 8.07 -20.46
CA PRO A 65 12.85 8.35 -21.14
C PRO A 65 11.95 7.12 -21.26
N GLU A 66 12.54 5.95 -21.55
CA GLU A 66 11.82 4.68 -21.63
C GLU A 66 11.27 4.28 -20.25
N TYR A 67 12.10 4.35 -19.21
CA TYR A 67 11.66 4.07 -17.83
C TYR A 67 10.51 4.98 -17.39
N LEU A 68 10.58 6.27 -17.73
CA LEU A 68 9.55 7.23 -17.39
C LEU A 68 8.26 6.97 -18.16
N PHE A 69 8.35 6.76 -19.47
CA PHE A 69 7.20 6.47 -20.33
C PHE A 69 6.47 5.20 -19.88
N ASN A 70 7.19 4.10 -19.67
CA ASN A 70 6.60 2.83 -19.26
C ASN A 70 5.96 2.93 -17.88
N SER A 71 6.61 3.60 -16.92
CA SER A 71 6.05 3.80 -15.58
C SER A 71 4.76 4.62 -15.63
N LEU A 72 4.73 5.70 -16.42
CA LEU A 72 3.55 6.54 -16.60
C LEU A 72 2.43 5.84 -17.38
N ALA A 73 2.77 5.02 -18.38
CA ALA A 73 1.81 4.25 -19.16
C ALA A 73 1.10 3.20 -18.29
N ILE A 74 1.85 2.43 -17.50
CA ILE A 74 1.28 1.48 -16.53
C ILE A 74 0.40 2.24 -15.51
N ALA A 75 0.91 3.34 -14.96
CA ALA A 75 0.14 4.17 -14.02
C ALA A 75 -1.17 4.68 -14.63
N ALA A 76 -1.17 5.13 -15.89
CA ALA A 76 -2.39 5.57 -16.58
C ALA A 76 -3.41 4.43 -16.72
N ILE A 77 -2.96 3.23 -17.11
CA ILE A 77 -3.83 2.05 -17.21
C ILE A 77 -4.44 1.70 -15.85
N VAL A 78 -3.64 1.70 -14.79
CA VAL A 78 -4.13 1.43 -13.43
C VAL A 78 -5.11 2.48 -12.94
N ALA A 79 -4.84 3.76 -13.19
CA ALA A 79 -5.73 4.85 -12.82
C ALA A 79 -7.11 4.72 -13.50
N VAL A 80 -7.14 4.36 -14.78
CA VAL A 80 -8.37 4.18 -15.54
C VAL A 80 -9.08 2.88 -15.15
N LEU A 81 -8.44 1.73 -15.31
CA LEU A 81 -9.08 0.42 -15.10
C LEU A 81 -9.34 0.15 -13.61
N GLY A 82 -8.36 0.40 -12.74
CA GLY A 82 -8.52 0.27 -11.29
C GLY A 82 -9.49 1.30 -10.72
N GLY A 83 -9.47 2.53 -11.28
CA GLY A 83 -10.45 3.57 -10.97
C GLY A 83 -11.88 3.16 -11.34
N MET A 84 -12.10 2.73 -12.58
CA MET A 84 -13.41 2.28 -13.07
C MET A 84 -13.91 1.06 -12.30
N GLY A 85 -13.07 0.04 -12.11
CA GLY A 85 -13.41 -1.16 -11.35
C GLY A 85 -13.75 -0.84 -9.89
N GLY A 86 -12.90 -0.07 -9.20
CA GLY A 86 -13.10 0.27 -7.80
C GLY A 86 -14.29 1.20 -7.55
N VAL A 87 -14.42 2.30 -8.30
CA VAL A 87 -15.55 3.24 -8.16
C VAL A 87 -16.86 2.59 -8.59
N GLY A 88 -16.85 1.83 -9.69
CA GLY A 88 -18.03 1.14 -10.19
C GLY A 88 -18.54 0.10 -9.20
N CYS A 89 -17.66 -0.75 -8.66
CA CYS A 89 -18.03 -1.75 -7.65
C CYS A 89 -18.51 -1.08 -6.35
N ALA A 90 -17.86 0.00 -5.93
CA ALA A 90 -18.25 0.75 -4.74
C ALA A 90 -19.65 1.35 -4.89
N TRP A 91 -19.96 1.93 -6.05
CA TRP A 91 -21.28 2.49 -6.34
C TRP A 91 -22.36 1.41 -6.38
N LEU A 92 -22.12 0.30 -7.07
CA LEU A 92 -23.06 -0.81 -7.18
C LEU A 92 -23.44 -1.37 -5.81
N VAL A 93 -22.43 -1.67 -4.99
CA VAL A 93 -22.62 -2.24 -3.65
C VAL A 93 -23.22 -1.23 -2.67
N ALA A 94 -22.90 0.07 -2.78
CA ALA A 94 -23.44 1.08 -1.88
C ALA A 94 -24.92 1.41 -2.16
N VAL A 95 -25.32 1.50 -3.43
CA VAL A 95 -26.62 2.05 -3.83
C VAL A 95 -27.67 0.98 -4.13
N PHE A 96 -27.27 -0.15 -4.72
CA PHE A 96 -28.20 -1.15 -5.21
C PHE A 96 -28.24 -2.41 -4.34
N ASP A 97 -29.32 -3.16 -4.46
CA ASP A 97 -29.49 -4.50 -3.91
C ASP A 97 -29.63 -5.49 -5.07
N PHE A 98 -28.74 -6.50 -5.12
CA PHE A 98 -28.65 -7.49 -6.19
C PHE A 98 -28.13 -8.83 -5.63
N PRO A 99 -28.36 -9.96 -6.33
CA PRO A 99 -27.94 -11.27 -5.86
C PRO A 99 -26.43 -11.32 -5.57
N GLY A 100 -26.06 -11.83 -4.40
CA GLY A 100 -24.66 -11.94 -3.99
C GLY A 100 -24.02 -10.65 -3.45
N LYS A 101 -24.74 -9.52 -3.36
CA LYS A 101 -24.22 -8.24 -2.80
C LYS A 101 -23.44 -8.43 -1.49
N ARG A 102 -24.02 -9.17 -0.53
CA ARG A 102 -23.40 -9.41 0.78
C ARG A 102 -22.06 -10.16 0.69
N ILE A 103 -21.87 -10.96 -0.36
CA ILE A 103 -20.59 -11.63 -0.63
C ILE A 103 -19.62 -10.62 -1.22
N PHE A 104 -20.05 -9.86 -2.24
CA PHE A 104 -19.21 -8.86 -2.90
C PHE A 104 -18.72 -7.76 -1.95
N GLU A 105 -19.52 -7.34 -0.96
CA GLU A 105 -19.13 -6.34 0.05
C GLU A 105 -17.75 -6.59 0.66
N TRP A 106 -17.46 -7.86 0.98
CA TRP A 106 -16.17 -8.27 1.53
C TRP A 106 -15.26 -8.92 0.49
N ALA A 107 -15.80 -9.64 -0.51
CA ALA A 107 -15.01 -10.34 -1.50
C ALA A 107 -14.20 -9.39 -2.40
N LEU A 108 -14.70 -8.17 -2.66
CA LEU A 108 -14.01 -7.11 -3.39
C LEU A 108 -12.72 -6.60 -2.70
N ILE A 109 -12.48 -7.02 -1.45
CA ILE A 109 -11.27 -6.68 -0.69
C ILE A 109 -10.20 -7.77 -0.85
N LEU A 110 -10.58 -9.00 -1.22
CA LEU A 110 -9.68 -10.17 -1.27
C LEU A 110 -8.44 -10.01 -2.14
N PRO A 111 -8.49 -9.37 -3.34
CA PRO A 111 -7.29 -9.20 -4.17
C PRO A 111 -6.15 -8.47 -3.46
N LEU A 112 -6.43 -7.68 -2.42
CA LEU A 112 -5.41 -7.00 -1.61
C LEU A 112 -4.45 -7.97 -0.89
N ALA A 113 -4.89 -9.23 -0.67
CA ALA A 113 -4.06 -10.28 -0.09
C ALA A 113 -3.07 -10.90 -1.09
N MET A 114 -3.26 -10.68 -2.38
CA MET A 114 -2.39 -11.23 -3.43
C MET A 114 -1.21 -10.30 -3.69
N PRO A 115 0.05 -10.77 -3.58
CA PRO A 115 1.19 -10.01 -4.07
C PRO A 115 1.11 -9.88 -5.60
N ALA A 116 1.34 -8.68 -6.14
CA ALA A 116 1.23 -8.44 -7.58
C ALA A 116 2.21 -9.28 -8.40
N TYR A 117 3.42 -9.51 -7.90
CA TYR A 117 4.41 -10.38 -8.55
C TYR A 117 3.96 -11.84 -8.62
N VAL A 118 3.30 -12.36 -7.58
CA VAL A 118 2.71 -13.72 -7.60
C VAL A 118 1.62 -13.83 -8.67
N VAL A 119 0.77 -12.80 -8.78
CA VAL A 119 -0.28 -12.75 -9.80
C VAL A 119 0.32 -12.68 -11.20
N ALA A 120 1.40 -11.92 -11.39
CA ALA A 120 2.14 -11.87 -12.64
C ALA A 120 2.67 -13.26 -13.03
N TYR A 121 3.29 -14.00 -12.09
CA TYR A 121 3.81 -15.35 -12.35
C TYR A 121 2.71 -16.33 -12.74
N ALA A 122 1.61 -16.32 -11.99
CA ALA A 122 0.46 -17.17 -12.26
C ALA A 122 -0.13 -16.89 -13.66
N TYR A 123 -0.31 -15.61 -14.02
CA TYR A 123 -0.85 -15.28 -15.34
C TYR A 123 0.11 -15.57 -16.49
N THR A 124 1.42 -15.42 -16.30
CA THR A 124 2.39 -15.84 -17.32
C THR A 124 2.34 -17.34 -17.53
N ASP A 125 2.39 -18.17 -16.49
CA ASP A 125 2.24 -19.62 -16.64
C ASP A 125 0.95 -19.99 -17.36
N PHE A 126 -0.15 -19.32 -16.98
CA PHE A 126 -1.46 -19.68 -17.48
C PHE A 126 -1.72 -19.25 -18.93
N LEU A 127 -1.19 -18.08 -19.33
CA LEU A 127 -1.47 -17.43 -20.61
C LEU A 127 -0.31 -17.51 -21.61
N GLN A 128 0.87 -18.00 -21.23
CA GLN A 128 1.98 -18.18 -22.16
C GLN A 128 1.66 -19.18 -23.27
N PHE A 129 2.51 -19.26 -24.29
CA PHE A 129 2.30 -20.11 -25.45
C PHE A 129 2.11 -21.59 -25.08
N SER A 130 2.96 -22.14 -24.21
CA SER A 130 2.85 -23.50 -23.66
C SER A 130 1.77 -23.62 -22.56
N GLY A 131 1.18 -22.49 -22.16
CA GLY A 131 0.24 -22.41 -21.05
C GLY A 131 -1.08 -23.13 -21.33
N PRO A 132 -1.86 -23.42 -20.28
CA PRO A 132 -3.10 -24.17 -20.40
C PRO A 132 -4.15 -23.53 -21.31
N VAL A 133 -4.27 -22.19 -21.31
CA VAL A 133 -5.26 -21.48 -22.13
C VAL A 133 -4.94 -21.63 -23.61
N GLN A 134 -3.72 -21.28 -24.00
CA GLN A 134 -3.31 -21.35 -25.40
C GLN A 134 -3.25 -22.79 -25.90
N SER A 135 -2.80 -23.74 -25.08
CA SER A 135 -2.80 -25.16 -25.43
C SER A 135 -4.21 -25.72 -25.63
N ALA A 136 -5.18 -25.32 -24.79
CA ALA A 136 -6.57 -25.72 -24.96
C ALA A 136 -7.20 -25.11 -26.23
N LEU A 137 -6.91 -23.85 -26.55
CA LEU A 137 -7.37 -23.21 -27.78
C LEU A 137 -6.84 -23.95 -29.03
N ARG A 138 -5.53 -24.24 -29.06
CA ARG A 138 -4.93 -25.00 -30.18
C ARG A 138 -5.51 -26.41 -30.30
N ALA A 139 -5.73 -27.10 -29.18
CA ALA A 139 -6.34 -28.42 -29.19
C ALA A 139 -7.81 -28.40 -29.67
N THR A 140 -8.56 -27.35 -29.35
CA THR A 140 -9.99 -27.24 -29.68
C THR A 140 -10.21 -26.83 -31.14
N PHE A 141 -9.43 -25.87 -31.64
CA PHE A 141 -9.59 -25.32 -32.99
C PHE A 141 -8.65 -25.94 -34.02
N GLY A 142 -7.75 -26.85 -33.61
CA GLY A 142 -6.75 -27.45 -34.49
C GLY A 142 -5.64 -26.48 -34.93
N TRP A 143 -5.53 -25.32 -34.29
CA TRP A 143 -4.57 -24.29 -34.67
C TRP A 143 -3.13 -24.71 -34.39
N GLN A 144 -2.24 -24.47 -35.35
CA GLN A 144 -0.81 -24.60 -35.16
C GLN A 144 -0.17 -23.31 -34.63
N ALA A 145 1.12 -23.41 -34.30
CA ALA A 145 1.89 -22.25 -33.88
C ALA A 145 1.83 -21.15 -34.97
N ARG A 146 1.56 -19.90 -34.56
CA ARG A 146 1.49 -18.70 -35.42
C ARG A 146 0.24 -18.57 -36.32
N GLU A 147 -0.72 -19.48 -36.23
CA GLU A 147 -1.99 -19.38 -36.98
C GLU A 147 -3.01 -18.43 -36.32
N TYR A 148 -2.79 -18.05 -35.06
CA TYR A 148 -3.65 -17.14 -34.31
C TYR A 148 -2.81 -16.10 -33.56
N TRP A 149 -3.39 -14.92 -33.38
CA TRP A 149 -2.84 -13.87 -32.53
C TRP A 149 -3.39 -14.02 -31.10
N PHE A 150 -2.52 -13.90 -30.10
CA PHE A 150 -2.89 -13.91 -28.69
C PHE A 150 -2.21 -12.74 -27.95
N PRO A 151 -2.93 -11.99 -27.09
CA PRO A 151 -2.35 -10.87 -26.36
C PRO A 151 -1.17 -11.30 -25.49
N GLU A 152 -0.04 -10.63 -25.61
CA GLU A 152 1.14 -10.89 -24.79
C GLU A 152 0.96 -10.30 -23.38
N ILE A 153 0.92 -11.16 -22.37
CA ILE A 153 0.79 -10.75 -20.96
C ILE A 153 2.03 -10.03 -20.45
N ARG A 154 3.21 -10.36 -20.99
CA ARG A 154 4.51 -9.73 -20.69
C ARG A 154 4.66 -8.40 -21.44
N SER A 155 3.75 -7.48 -21.18
CA SER A 155 3.68 -6.18 -21.85
C SER A 155 3.27 -5.08 -20.87
N ILE A 156 3.41 -3.81 -21.29
CA ILE A 156 2.93 -2.64 -20.54
C ILE A 156 1.43 -2.77 -20.24
N GLY A 157 0.65 -3.23 -21.23
CA GLY A 157 -0.79 -3.47 -21.11
C GLY A 157 -1.10 -4.57 -20.09
N GLY A 158 -0.39 -5.70 -20.18
CA GLY A 158 -0.54 -6.81 -19.24
C GLY A 158 -0.18 -6.43 -17.80
N ALA A 159 0.93 -5.70 -17.60
CA ALA A 159 1.32 -5.15 -16.31
C ALA A 159 0.21 -4.24 -15.73
N GLY A 160 -0.28 -3.29 -16.53
CA GLY A 160 -1.34 -2.37 -16.12
C GLY A 160 -2.65 -3.08 -15.74
N ILE A 161 -3.05 -4.11 -16.48
CA ILE A 161 -4.25 -4.92 -16.17
C ILE A 161 -4.05 -5.71 -14.88
N VAL A 162 -2.92 -6.38 -14.69
CA VAL A 162 -2.62 -7.14 -13.47
C VAL A 162 -2.66 -6.22 -12.25
N PHE A 163 -1.97 -5.07 -12.31
CA PHE A 163 -2.01 -4.09 -11.23
C PHE A 163 -3.42 -3.54 -10.99
N ALA A 164 -4.19 -3.21 -12.05
CA ALA A 164 -5.56 -2.73 -11.89
C ALA A 164 -6.44 -3.74 -11.13
N MET A 165 -6.34 -5.02 -11.47
CA MET A 165 -7.16 -6.09 -10.86
C MET A 165 -6.73 -6.46 -9.44
N VAL A 166 -5.47 -6.22 -9.08
CA VAL A 166 -4.97 -6.46 -7.72
C VAL A 166 -5.15 -5.23 -6.82
N LEU A 167 -5.01 -4.02 -7.37
CA LEU A 167 -4.94 -2.76 -6.61
C LEU A 167 -6.23 -1.93 -6.62
N TYR A 168 -7.26 -2.29 -7.40
CA TYR A 168 -8.58 -1.64 -7.29
C TYR A 168 -9.20 -1.65 -5.88
N PRO A 169 -8.91 -2.60 -4.96
CA PRO A 169 -9.51 -2.57 -3.61
C PRO A 169 -9.22 -1.27 -2.85
N TYR A 170 -8.08 -0.62 -3.08
CA TYR A 170 -7.78 0.70 -2.49
C TYR A 170 -8.80 1.77 -2.93
N VAL A 171 -9.16 1.76 -4.22
CA VAL A 171 -10.18 2.65 -4.80
C VAL A 171 -11.56 2.28 -4.26
N TYR A 172 -11.90 0.99 -4.27
CA TYR A 172 -13.19 0.49 -3.79
C TYR A 172 -13.47 0.89 -2.34
N LEU A 173 -12.52 0.66 -1.42
CA LEU A 173 -12.68 0.96 0.01
C LEU A 173 -12.94 2.44 0.26
N LEU A 174 -12.15 3.33 -0.36
CA LEU A 174 -12.30 4.77 -0.15
C LEU A 174 -13.54 5.33 -0.86
N ALA A 175 -13.85 4.87 -2.08
CA ALA A 175 -15.06 5.28 -2.78
C ALA A 175 -16.33 4.80 -2.05
N ARG A 176 -16.35 3.55 -1.55
CA ARG A 176 -17.51 2.97 -0.84
C ARG A 176 -17.82 3.76 0.42
N THR A 177 -16.82 4.06 1.24
CA THR A 177 -17.02 4.86 2.46
C THR A 177 -17.58 6.24 2.13
N ALA A 178 -17.07 6.90 1.08
CA ALA A 178 -17.61 8.18 0.64
C ALA A 178 -19.06 8.11 0.14
N PHE A 179 -19.44 7.06 -0.60
CA PHE A 179 -20.82 6.87 -1.04
C PHE A 179 -21.77 6.63 0.14
N LEU A 180 -21.38 5.82 1.12
CA LEU A 180 -22.20 5.52 2.30
C LEU A 180 -22.35 6.74 3.23
N GLU A 181 -21.30 7.55 3.39
CA GLU A 181 -21.32 8.68 4.33
C GLU A 181 -21.92 9.97 3.73
N ARG A 182 -21.69 10.27 2.45
CA ARG A 182 -21.97 11.59 1.86
C ARG A 182 -23.15 11.63 0.90
N SER A 183 -23.49 10.50 0.30
CA SER A 183 -24.50 10.43 -0.76
C SER A 183 -25.96 10.45 -0.28
N PRO A 184 -26.36 9.94 0.91
CA PRO A 184 -27.75 9.57 1.13
C PRO A 184 -28.82 10.63 0.85
N ARG A 185 -28.69 11.80 1.46
CA ARG A 185 -29.68 12.88 1.32
C ARG A 185 -29.62 13.58 -0.03
N MET A 186 -28.42 13.72 -0.59
CA MET A 186 -28.22 14.36 -1.89
C MET A 186 -28.72 13.48 -3.03
N TRP A 187 -28.58 12.17 -2.87
CA TRP A 187 -29.11 11.19 -3.79
C TRP A 187 -30.65 11.17 -3.76
N ASP A 188 -31.28 11.14 -2.59
CA ASP A 188 -32.75 11.21 -2.46
C ASP A 188 -33.32 12.52 -3.03
N ALA A 189 -32.64 13.65 -2.81
CA ALA A 189 -33.02 14.95 -3.36
C ALA A 189 -32.94 14.96 -4.90
N ALA A 190 -31.86 14.43 -5.47
CA ALA A 190 -31.71 14.32 -6.93
C ALA A 190 -32.81 13.45 -7.56
N ARG A 191 -33.16 12.31 -6.91
CA ARG A 191 -34.24 11.42 -7.36
C ARG A 191 -35.61 12.10 -7.28
N THR A 192 -35.86 12.91 -6.25
CA THR A 192 -37.10 13.69 -6.10
C THR A 192 -37.24 14.76 -7.19
N LEU A 193 -36.12 15.32 -7.67
CA LEU A 193 -36.08 16.26 -8.79
C LEU A 193 -36.17 15.57 -10.18
N GLY A 194 -36.45 14.27 -10.23
CA GLY A 194 -36.65 13.53 -11.48
C GLY A 194 -35.37 12.94 -12.09
N ALA A 195 -34.21 13.09 -11.46
CA ALA A 195 -32.97 12.53 -11.99
C ALA A 195 -33.01 10.99 -11.97
N GLY A 196 -32.64 10.35 -13.08
CA GLY A 196 -32.44 8.90 -13.17
C GLY A 196 -31.32 8.39 -12.24
N PRO A 197 -31.19 7.08 -11.96
CA PRO A 197 -30.13 6.56 -11.09
C PRO A 197 -28.73 6.88 -11.62
N TRP A 198 -28.53 6.78 -12.94
CA TRP A 198 -27.27 7.12 -13.61
C TRP A 198 -26.99 8.62 -13.59
N GLU A 199 -28.02 9.44 -13.81
CA GLU A 199 -27.88 10.89 -13.78
C GLU A 199 -27.56 11.40 -12.37
N ALA A 200 -28.25 10.88 -11.34
CA ALA A 200 -27.95 11.16 -9.94
C ALA A 200 -26.54 10.68 -9.55
N PHE A 201 -26.07 9.57 -10.13
CA PHE A 201 -24.70 9.12 -9.95
C PHE A 201 -23.69 10.13 -10.53
N VAL A 202 -23.77 10.42 -11.82
CA VAL A 202 -22.79 11.26 -12.53
C VAL A 202 -22.80 12.70 -12.05
N LYS A 203 -23.99 13.29 -11.81
CA LYS A 203 -24.11 14.71 -11.46
C LYS A 203 -23.96 14.98 -9.96
N VAL A 204 -24.24 14.01 -9.09
CA VAL A 204 -24.28 14.23 -7.63
C VAL A 204 -23.33 13.30 -6.89
N SER A 205 -23.51 11.99 -7.01
CA SER A 205 -22.77 11.02 -6.17
C SER A 205 -21.27 11.00 -6.50
N LEU A 206 -20.92 10.94 -7.80
CA LEU A 206 -19.55 10.84 -8.26
C LEU A 206 -18.72 12.10 -7.95
N PRO A 207 -19.19 13.34 -8.19
CA PRO A 207 -18.49 14.55 -7.78
C PRO A 207 -18.25 14.64 -6.27
N LEU A 208 -19.22 14.18 -5.45
CA LEU A 208 -19.09 14.15 -3.99
C LEU A 208 -18.09 13.08 -3.50
N ALA A 209 -18.00 11.96 -4.21
CA ALA A 209 -17.07 10.86 -3.93
C ALA A 209 -15.67 11.06 -4.55
N ARG A 210 -15.53 11.98 -5.52
CA ARG A 210 -14.28 12.22 -6.27
C ARG A 210 -13.04 12.38 -5.36
N PRO A 211 -13.05 13.16 -4.26
CA PRO A 211 -11.86 13.29 -3.41
C PRO A 211 -11.40 11.96 -2.79
N ALA A 212 -12.35 11.08 -2.47
CA ALA A 212 -12.05 9.75 -1.93
C ALA A 212 -11.61 8.78 -3.04
N ALA A 213 -12.25 8.81 -4.21
CA ALA A 213 -11.84 8.01 -5.36
C ALA A 213 -10.41 8.37 -5.83
N VAL A 214 -10.09 9.66 -5.93
CA VAL A 214 -8.74 10.15 -6.29
C VAL A 214 -7.71 9.72 -5.26
N ALA A 215 -8.03 9.78 -3.96
CA ALA A 215 -7.15 9.27 -2.92
C ALA A 215 -6.88 7.76 -3.08
N GLY A 216 -7.91 6.96 -3.39
CA GLY A 216 -7.74 5.52 -3.63
C GLY A 216 -6.94 5.20 -4.88
N ILE A 217 -7.15 5.97 -5.96
CA ILE A 217 -6.34 5.85 -7.17
C ILE A 217 -4.89 6.20 -6.85
N ALA A 218 -4.63 7.28 -6.13
CA ALA A 218 -3.28 7.69 -5.76
C ALA A 218 -2.55 6.60 -4.95
N LEU A 219 -3.22 5.94 -4.00
CA LEU A 219 -2.65 4.81 -3.26
C LEU A 219 -2.31 3.65 -4.20
N ALA A 220 -3.21 3.26 -5.10
CA ALA A 220 -2.95 2.21 -6.10
C ALA A 220 -1.77 2.56 -7.02
N LEU A 221 -1.64 3.83 -7.43
CA LEU A 221 -0.52 4.30 -8.23
C LEU A 221 0.81 4.29 -7.47
N MET A 222 0.81 4.63 -6.18
CA MET A 222 2.02 4.53 -5.34
C MET A 222 2.50 3.09 -5.24
N GLU A 223 1.60 2.12 -5.06
CA GLU A 223 1.98 0.69 -5.05
C GLU A 223 2.46 0.22 -6.44
N THR A 224 1.79 0.66 -7.52
CA THR A 224 2.18 0.34 -8.89
C THR A 224 3.59 0.84 -9.23
N LEU A 225 3.88 2.10 -8.88
CA LEU A 225 5.19 2.71 -9.10
C LEU A 225 6.26 2.13 -8.18
N ALA A 226 5.88 1.54 -7.05
CA ALA A 226 6.82 0.92 -6.12
C ALA A 226 7.07 -0.57 -6.40
N ASP A 227 6.29 -1.21 -7.26
CA ASP A 227 6.43 -2.63 -7.57
C ASP A 227 7.68 -2.88 -8.42
N TYR A 228 8.44 -3.90 -8.00
CA TYR A 228 9.59 -4.42 -8.74
C TYR A 228 9.28 -5.79 -9.34
N GLY A 229 8.70 -6.71 -8.56
CA GLY A 229 8.65 -8.12 -8.91
C GLY A 229 7.81 -8.42 -10.15
N ALA A 230 6.63 -7.81 -10.30
CA ALA A 230 5.76 -8.07 -11.44
C ALA A 230 6.33 -7.49 -12.73
N VAL A 231 6.77 -6.22 -12.68
CA VAL A 231 7.33 -5.52 -13.86
C VAL A 231 8.67 -6.09 -14.29
N ALA A 232 9.53 -6.50 -13.35
CA ALA A 232 10.81 -7.15 -13.66
C ALA A 232 10.57 -8.50 -14.36
N TYR A 233 9.63 -9.29 -13.87
CA TYR A 233 9.31 -10.59 -14.45
C TYR A 233 8.65 -10.50 -15.82
N PHE A 234 7.77 -9.52 -16.03
CA PHE A 234 7.25 -9.23 -17.37
C PHE A 234 8.32 -8.67 -18.32
N GLY A 235 9.49 -8.28 -17.81
CA GLY A 235 10.56 -7.69 -18.61
C GLY A 235 10.25 -6.27 -19.05
N VAL A 236 9.38 -5.55 -18.34
CA VAL A 236 9.00 -4.17 -18.66
C VAL A 236 9.94 -3.20 -17.93
N PRO A 237 10.76 -2.42 -18.67
CA PRO A 237 11.69 -1.48 -18.06
C PRO A 237 10.96 -0.27 -17.47
N THR A 238 10.88 -0.18 -16.15
CA THR A 238 10.30 0.93 -15.37
C THR A 238 11.37 1.62 -14.52
N LEU A 239 11.03 2.78 -13.93
CA LEU A 239 11.91 3.50 -12.99
C LEU A 239 12.39 2.57 -11.87
N THR A 240 11.50 1.75 -11.31
CA THR A 240 11.84 0.81 -10.24
C THR A 240 12.81 -0.27 -10.70
N THR A 241 12.57 -0.89 -11.87
CA THR A 241 13.53 -1.85 -12.42
C THR A 241 14.88 -1.21 -12.75
N GLY A 242 14.88 0.06 -13.17
CA GLY A 242 16.07 0.85 -13.44
C GLY A 242 16.94 1.01 -12.19
N ILE A 243 16.33 1.33 -11.04
CA ILE A 243 17.04 1.44 -9.75
C ILE A 243 17.73 0.11 -9.42
N TYR A 244 17.03 -1.02 -9.53
CA TYR A 244 17.60 -2.34 -9.26
C TYR A 244 18.72 -2.71 -10.24
N LYS A 245 18.52 -2.50 -11.55
CA LYS A 245 19.54 -2.80 -12.56
C LYS A 245 20.80 -1.97 -12.36
N SER A 246 20.67 -0.67 -12.12
CA SER A 246 21.81 0.21 -11.83
C SER A 246 22.56 -0.24 -10.57
N TRP A 247 21.82 -0.61 -9.51
CA TRP A 247 22.43 -1.05 -8.26
C TRP A 247 23.12 -2.42 -8.35
N TYR A 248 22.45 -3.42 -8.91
CA TYR A 248 22.91 -4.81 -8.90
C TYR A 248 23.71 -5.22 -10.14
N ALA A 249 23.18 -4.91 -11.33
CA ALA A 249 23.80 -5.37 -12.57
C ALA A 249 25.02 -4.50 -12.93
N PHE A 250 24.93 -3.19 -12.68
CA PHE A 250 25.99 -2.25 -13.04
C PHE A 250 26.84 -1.78 -11.86
N SER A 251 26.46 -2.11 -10.61
CA SER A 251 27.13 -1.62 -9.40
C SER A 251 27.27 -0.09 -9.34
N ASP A 252 26.41 0.64 -10.08
CA ASP A 252 26.41 2.09 -10.17
C ASP A 252 25.39 2.68 -9.18
N ARG A 253 25.90 2.98 -7.99
CA ARG A 253 25.11 3.56 -6.89
C ARG A 253 24.65 4.98 -7.19
N ALA A 254 25.40 5.73 -7.99
CA ALA A 254 25.06 7.10 -8.35
C ALA A 254 23.89 7.12 -9.34
N ALA A 255 23.95 6.32 -10.40
CA ALA A 255 22.83 6.15 -11.32
C ALA A 255 21.58 5.65 -10.59
N ALA A 256 21.70 4.66 -9.71
CA ALA A 256 20.58 4.16 -8.91
C ALA A 256 19.94 5.25 -8.04
N ALA A 257 20.75 6.09 -7.38
CA ALA A 257 20.27 7.21 -6.57
C ALA A 257 19.59 8.30 -7.43
N GLN A 258 20.10 8.61 -8.61
CA GLN A 258 19.50 9.58 -9.53
C GLN A 258 18.14 9.11 -10.06
N ILE A 259 18.03 7.84 -10.48
CA ILE A 259 16.74 7.25 -10.90
C ILE A 259 15.77 7.21 -9.72
N ALA A 260 16.25 6.84 -8.52
CA ALA A 260 15.46 6.86 -7.29
C ALA A 260 14.92 8.25 -6.96
N ALA A 261 15.71 9.31 -7.19
CA ALA A 261 15.28 10.67 -6.97
C ALA A 261 14.22 11.14 -7.98
N VAL A 262 14.34 10.73 -9.26
CA VAL A 262 13.30 10.97 -10.27
C VAL A 262 11.99 10.29 -9.88
N LEU A 263 12.05 9.04 -9.42
CA LEU A 263 10.88 8.31 -8.93
C LEU A 263 10.25 8.99 -7.69
N LEU A 264 11.08 9.42 -6.74
CA LEU A 264 10.61 10.15 -5.56
C LEU A 264 9.93 11.48 -5.93
N MET A 265 10.46 12.19 -6.93
CA MET A 265 9.86 13.41 -7.46
C MET A 265 8.50 13.14 -8.13
N ALA A 266 8.40 12.08 -8.93
CA ALA A 266 7.15 11.67 -9.57
C ALA A 266 6.07 11.34 -8.52
N ILE A 267 6.43 10.61 -7.46
CA ILE A 267 5.49 10.26 -6.39
C ILE A 267 5.11 11.51 -5.58
N THR A 268 6.07 12.39 -5.29
CA THR A 268 5.80 13.66 -4.59
C THR A 268 4.82 14.52 -5.39
N LEU A 269 4.99 14.62 -6.71
CA LEU A 269 4.07 15.31 -7.60
C LEU A 269 2.67 14.69 -7.55
N LEU A 270 2.58 13.35 -7.60
CA LEU A 270 1.33 12.62 -7.49
C LEU A 270 0.62 12.89 -6.16
N MET A 271 1.35 12.92 -5.04
CA MET A 271 0.80 13.29 -3.72
C MET A 271 0.30 14.73 -3.67
N LEU A 272 0.97 15.68 -4.34
CA LEU A 272 0.53 17.08 -4.39
C LEU A 272 -0.76 17.24 -5.21
N LEU A 273 -0.86 16.56 -6.36
CA LEU A 273 -2.07 16.50 -7.18
C LEU A 273 -3.24 15.87 -6.41
N GLU A 274 -2.97 14.84 -5.63
CA GLU A 274 -3.95 14.20 -4.75
C GLU A 274 -4.44 15.15 -3.65
N GLN A 275 -3.52 15.83 -2.95
CA GLN A 275 -3.86 16.75 -1.85
C GLN A 275 -4.67 17.96 -2.32
N THR A 276 -4.35 18.50 -3.49
CA THR A 276 -5.11 19.62 -4.08
C THR A 276 -6.52 19.19 -4.49
N SER A 277 -6.70 17.95 -4.97
CA SER A 277 -8.02 17.38 -5.26
C SER A 277 -8.91 17.21 -4.02
N ARG A 278 -8.34 17.19 -2.80
CA ARG A 278 -9.12 17.15 -1.54
C ARG A 278 -9.72 18.51 -1.14
N GLY A 279 -9.36 19.60 -1.82
CA GLY A 279 -9.74 20.98 -1.47
C GLY A 279 -11.25 21.23 -1.36
N ARG A 280 -11.65 22.06 -0.37
CA ARG A 280 -13.01 22.54 -0.02
C ARG A 280 -14.06 21.48 0.40
N ALA A 281 -13.90 20.20 0.06
CA ALA A 281 -14.81 19.13 0.50
C ALA A 281 -14.76 18.83 2.02
N ARG A 282 -13.79 19.40 2.74
CA ARG A 282 -13.55 19.18 4.18
C ARG A 282 -14.53 19.91 5.11
N TYR A 283 -15.38 20.81 4.60
CA TYR A 283 -16.14 21.75 5.43
C TYR A 283 -17.62 21.40 5.65
N TYR A 284 -18.14 20.30 5.11
CA TYR A 284 -19.57 19.96 5.23
C TYR A 284 -19.84 18.57 5.83
N ALA A 285 -19.05 18.15 6.83
CA ALA A 285 -19.45 17.05 7.71
C ALA A 285 -20.37 17.60 8.82
N VAL A 286 -21.57 18.05 8.44
CA VAL A 286 -22.61 18.37 9.42
C VAL A 286 -23.08 17.03 9.98
N GLY A 287 -22.67 16.76 11.23
CA GLY A 287 -23.03 15.57 11.97
C GLY A 287 -24.53 15.30 11.84
N SER A 288 -24.87 14.15 11.26
CA SER A 288 -26.24 13.70 11.24
C SER A 288 -26.22 12.20 11.34
N ARG A 289 -26.94 11.66 12.34
CA ARG A 289 -27.30 10.24 12.40
C ARG A 289 -27.87 9.85 11.03
N THR A 290 -27.08 9.12 10.26
CA THR A 290 -27.43 8.69 8.91
C THR A 290 -28.58 7.71 9.04
N ARG A 291 -29.75 8.01 8.47
CA ARG A 291 -30.72 6.94 8.16
C ARG A 291 -30.04 6.06 7.11
N LEU A 292 -30.01 4.75 7.36
CA LEU A 292 -29.64 3.76 6.35
C LEU A 292 -30.53 4.01 5.12
N GLN A 293 -29.92 4.26 3.96
CA GLN A 293 -30.68 4.30 2.72
C GLN A 293 -31.30 2.93 2.46
N ILE A 294 -32.55 2.92 2.00
CA ILE A 294 -33.16 1.69 1.49
C ILE A 294 -32.51 1.44 0.12
N PRO A 295 -31.75 0.35 -0.06
CA PRO A 295 -31.06 0.11 -1.32
C PRO A 295 -32.07 -0.15 -2.44
N LEU A 296 -31.76 0.33 -3.65
CA LEU A 296 -32.58 0.10 -4.84
C LEU A 296 -32.42 -1.34 -5.33
N ARG A 297 -33.51 -2.11 -5.36
CA ARG A 297 -33.48 -3.47 -5.91
C ARG A 297 -33.30 -3.44 -7.43
N LEU A 298 -32.25 -4.10 -7.91
CA LEU A 298 -32.06 -4.40 -9.33
C LEU A 298 -32.71 -5.75 -9.64
N ASN A 299 -33.40 -5.84 -10.78
CA ASN A 299 -34.05 -7.08 -11.23
C ASN A 299 -33.56 -7.48 -12.64
N GLY A 300 -33.63 -8.78 -12.94
CA GLY A 300 -33.34 -9.34 -14.27
C GLY A 300 -31.90 -9.10 -14.74
N ILE A 301 -31.75 -8.67 -15.99
CA ILE A 301 -30.44 -8.50 -16.66
C ILE A 301 -29.55 -7.46 -15.97
N HIS A 302 -30.12 -6.41 -15.36
CA HIS A 302 -29.37 -5.38 -14.65
C HIS A 302 -28.76 -5.92 -13.34
N ALA A 303 -29.47 -6.82 -12.67
CA ALA A 303 -28.96 -7.50 -11.47
C ALA A 303 -27.82 -8.45 -11.83
N ALA A 304 -27.97 -9.19 -12.94
CA ALA A 304 -26.92 -10.06 -13.46
C ALA A 304 -25.69 -9.26 -13.91
N GLY A 305 -25.87 -8.13 -14.61
CA GLY A 305 -24.78 -7.24 -15.02
C GLY A 305 -24.01 -6.67 -13.84
N ALA A 306 -24.72 -6.23 -12.77
CA ALA A 306 -24.07 -5.78 -11.54
C ALA A 306 -23.28 -6.90 -10.85
N ALA A 307 -23.83 -8.11 -10.78
CA ALA A 307 -23.15 -9.26 -10.20
C ALA A 307 -21.89 -9.65 -11.01
N VAL A 308 -21.97 -9.66 -12.34
CA VAL A 308 -20.82 -9.95 -13.22
C VAL A 308 -19.75 -8.87 -13.09
N PHE A 309 -20.15 -7.60 -13.08
CA PHE A 309 -19.21 -6.48 -12.92
C PHE A 309 -18.46 -6.54 -11.58
N CYS A 310 -19.15 -6.89 -10.49
CA CYS A 310 -18.49 -7.08 -9.18
C CYS A 310 -17.70 -8.39 -9.10
N ALA A 311 -18.11 -9.44 -9.80
CA ALA A 311 -17.40 -10.72 -9.81
C ALA A 311 -16.10 -10.65 -10.62
N LEU A 312 -16.06 -9.90 -11.72
CA LEU A 312 -14.93 -9.89 -12.64
C LEU A 312 -13.60 -9.49 -11.96
N PRO A 313 -13.49 -8.38 -11.20
CA PRO A 313 -12.24 -8.01 -10.53
C PRO A 313 -11.85 -9.00 -9.42
N VAL A 314 -12.79 -9.62 -8.72
CA VAL A 314 -12.51 -10.66 -7.71
C VAL A 314 -12.01 -11.93 -8.37
N PHE A 315 -12.64 -12.32 -9.48
CA PHE A 315 -12.30 -13.51 -10.22
C PHE A 315 -10.89 -13.39 -10.82
N VAL A 316 -10.61 -12.29 -11.50
CA VAL A 316 -9.32 -12.02 -12.15
C VAL A 316 -8.23 -11.68 -11.13
N GLY A 317 -8.53 -10.88 -10.10
CA GLY A 317 -7.54 -10.43 -9.12
C GLY A 317 -7.19 -11.45 -8.03
N PHE A 318 -8.05 -12.44 -7.78
CA PHE A 318 -7.88 -13.37 -6.65
C PHE A 318 -8.17 -14.83 -7.02
N LEU A 319 -9.39 -15.16 -7.47
CA LEU A 319 -9.80 -16.57 -7.62
C LEU A 319 -9.02 -17.32 -8.69
N VAL A 320 -8.80 -16.72 -9.86
CA VAL A 320 -8.00 -17.32 -10.95
C VAL A 320 -6.55 -17.52 -10.53
N PRO A 321 -5.83 -16.50 -10.01
CA PRO A 321 -4.48 -16.70 -9.49
C PRO A 321 -4.38 -17.80 -8.43
N VAL A 322 -5.29 -17.84 -7.45
CA VAL A 322 -5.29 -18.89 -6.42
C VAL A 322 -5.51 -20.26 -7.05
N GLY A 323 -6.44 -20.38 -8.00
CA GLY A 323 -6.67 -21.62 -8.74
C GLY A 323 -5.45 -22.10 -9.53
N ILE A 324 -4.71 -21.16 -10.15
CA ILE A 324 -3.47 -21.46 -10.87
C ILE A 324 -2.39 -21.96 -9.89
N LEU A 325 -2.19 -21.26 -8.77
CA LEU A 325 -1.21 -21.68 -7.75
C LEU A 325 -1.54 -23.05 -7.17
N LEU A 326 -2.81 -23.32 -6.85
CA LEU A 326 -3.25 -24.63 -6.37
C LEU A 326 -2.99 -25.73 -7.40
N ARG A 327 -3.21 -25.44 -8.69
CA ARG A 327 -2.90 -26.37 -9.78
C ARG A 327 -1.40 -26.63 -9.90
N LEU A 328 -0.57 -25.59 -9.78
CA LEU A 328 0.89 -25.71 -9.82
C LEU A 328 1.40 -26.59 -8.67
N VAL A 329 0.96 -26.31 -7.44
CA VAL A 329 1.28 -27.15 -6.27
C VAL A 329 0.80 -28.59 -6.45
N ALA A 330 -0.40 -28.81 -7.00
CA ALA A 330 -0.94 -30.15 -7.18
C ALA A 330 -0.23 -30.99 -8.27
N ARG A 331 0.57 -30.35 -9.13
CA ARG A 331 1.36 -31.01 -10.19
C ARG A 331 2.84 -31.12 -9.86
N GLU A 332 3.26 -30.48 -8.79
CA GLU A 332 4.64 -30.47 -8.36
C GLU A 332 4.85 -31.69 -7.45
N ASP A 333 5.60 -32.67 -7.94
CA ASP A 333 5.89 -33.90 -7.17
C ASP A 333 6.92 -33.63 -6.06
N SER A 334 7.65 -32.51 -6.14
CA SER A 334 8.72 -32.10 -5.22
C SER A 334 8.26 -31.15 -4.09
N VAL A 335 6.96 -31.12 -3.78
CA VAL A 335 6.42 -30.27 -2.69
C VAL A 335 6.92 -30.78 -1.34
N GLU A 336 8.08 -30.27 -0.91
CA GLU A 336 8.70 -30.63 0.35
C GLU A 336 8.49 -29.54 1.41
N PHE A 337 7.77 -29.89 2.48
CA PHE A 337 7.75 -29.13 3.73
C PHE A 337 9.03 -29.43 4.53
N GLY A 338 10.18 -29.11 3.95
CA GLY A 338 11.50 -29.35 4.55
C GLY A 338 11.91 -28.25 5.54
N GLU A 339 13.04 -28.46 6.22
CA GLU A 339 13.61 -27.49 7.17
C GLU A 339 13.82 -26.09 6.56
N ARG A 340 14.18 -26.04 5.27
CA ARG A 340 14.38 -24.76 4.54
C ARG A 340 13.08 -23.97 4.41
N PHE A 341 11.96 -24.65 4.10
CA PHE A 341 10.65 -24.01 4.01
C PHE A 341 10.21 -23.41 5.36
N TYR A 342 10.39 -24.16 6.45
CA TYR A 342 10.13 -23.66 7.79
C TYR A 342 11.03 -22.47 8.14
N GLY A 343 12.29 -22.46 7.71
CA GLY A 343 13.19 -21.33 7.84
C GLY A 343 12.65 -20.06 7.16
N TRP A 344 12.21 -20.16 5.90
CA TRP A 344 11.63 -19.03 5.16
C TRP A 344 10.33 -18.51 5.78
N LEU A 345 9.46 -19.42 6.22
CA LEU A 345 8.23 -19.11 6.93
C LEU A 345 8.53 -18.39 8.26
N TYR A 346 9.47 -18.93 9.05
CA TYR A 346 9.90 -18.35 10.31
C TYR A 346 10.45 -16.94 10.12
N ASN A 347 11.39 -16.74 9.18
CA ASN A 347 11.96 -15.42 8.90
C ASN A 347 10.89 -14.40 8.51
N SER A 348 9.92 -14.80 7.68
CA SER A 348 8.83 -13.91 7.23
C SER A 348 7.91 -13.51 8.39
N VAL A 349 7.48 -14.49 9.19
CA VAL A 349 6.61 -14.25 10.35
C VAL A 349 7.34 -13.46 11.43
N LEU A 350 8.61 -13.76 11.69
CA LEU A 350 9.45 -13.04 12.66
C LEU A 350 9.59 -11.57 12.28
N LEU A 351 10.01 -11.29 11.04
CA LEU A 351 10.15 -9.93 10.53
C LEU A 351 8.83 -9.16 10.61
N ALA A 352 7.75 -9.76 10.11
CA ALA A 352 6.43 -9.13 10.10
C ALA A 352 5.92 -8.86 11.53
N GLY A 353 6.10 -9.82 12.45
CA GLY A 353 5.69 -9.68 13.84
C GLY A 353 6.48 -8.61 14.61
N VAL A 354 7.81 -8.62 14.49
CA VAL A 354 8.69 -7.63 15.13
C VAL A 354 8.40 -6.23 14.59
N THR A 355 8.33 -6.06 13.27
CA THR A 355 8.02 -4.77 12.67
C THR A 355 6.64 -4.27 13.07
N ALA A 356 5.61 -5.13 13.05
CA ALA A 356 4.25 -4.75 13.44
C ALA A 356 4.18 -4.28 14.90
N LEU A 357 4.86 -4.99 15.81
CA LEU A 357 4.91 -4.63 17.23
C LEU A 357 5.57 -3.26 17.44
N ILE A 358 6.75 -3.05 16.82
CA ILE A 358 7.47 -1.77 16.94
C ILE A 358 6.65 -0.64 16.30
N ALA A 359 6.06 -0.87 15.12
CA ALA A 359 5.23 0.11 14.42
C ALA A 359 4.04 0.54 15.29
N ILE A 360 3.33 -0.40 15.92
CA ILE A 360 2.22 -0.09 16.82
C ILE A 360 2.66 0.83 17.96
N VAL A 361 3.75 0.46 18.65
CA VAL A 361 4.24 1.23 19.80
C VAL A 361 4.59 2.65 19.36
N VAL A 362 5.35 2.79 18.28
CA VAL A 362 5.74 4.09 17.73
C VAL A 362 4.52 4.90 17.29
N CYS A 363 3.57 4.30 16.56
CA CYS A 363 2.36 4.98 16.10
C CYS A 363 1.46 5.46 17.23
N VAL A 364 1.29 4.67 18.28
CA VAL A 364 0.52 5.07 19.47
C VAL A 364 1.19 6.27 20.13
N LEU A 365 2.51 6.26 20.28
CA LEU A 365 3.26 7.39 20.84
C LEU A 365 3.14 8.64 19.96
N LEU A 366 3.29 8.53 18.64
CA LEU A 366 3.15 9.64 17.69
C LEU A 366 1.74 10.23 17.70
N ALA A 367 0.72 9.38 17.65
CA ALA A 367 -0.67 9.82 17.65
C ALA A 367 -1.05 10.49 18.98
N TYR A 368 -0.56 9.95 20.10
CA TYR A 368 -0.76 10.55 21.41
C TYR A 368 0.01 11.87 21.58
N ALA A 369 1.24 11.95 21.07
CA ALA A 369 2.04 13.18 21.03
C ALA A 369 1.33 14.30 20.25
N ALA A 370 0.70 13.97 19.12
CA ALA A 370 -0.11 14.88 18.32
C ALA A 370 -1.27 15.48 19.13
N ARG A 371 -1.92 14.67 19.96
CA ARG A 371 -3.07 15.06 20.78
C ARG A 371 -2.68 15.96 21.95
N VAL A 372 -1.56 15.65 22.61
CA VAL A 372 -1.10 16.33 23.84
C VAL A 372 -0.34 17.62 23.53
N THR A 373 0.64 17.59 22.64
CA THR A 373 1.58 18.70 22.45
C THR A 373 1.00 19.84 21.62
N ARG A 374 0.13 19.53 20.64
CA ARG A 374 -0.50 20.49 19.71
C ARG A 374 0.48 21.53 19.11
N SER A 375 1.73 21.13 18.82
CA SER A 375 2.76 22.00 18.27
C SER A 375 2.87 21.90 16.74
N GLN A 376 3.37 22.95 16.09
CA GLN A 376 3.68 22.92 14.66
C GLN A 376 4.77 21.91 14.33
N LEU A 377 5.79 21.78 15.18
CA LEU A 377 6.86 20.78 15.02
C LEU A 377 6.31 19.35 15.04
N GLN A 378 5.32 19.07 15.89
CA GLN A 378 4.65 17.76 15.91
C GLN A 378 3.87 17.51 14.61
N ALA A 379 3.20 18.53 14.08
CA ALA A 379 2.47 18.41 12.81
C ALA A 379 3.43 18.16 11.64
N ILE A 380 4.59 18.83 11.60
CA ILE A 380 5.65 18.60 10.61
C ILE A 380 6.20 17.18 10.76
N SER A 381 6.53 16.76 11.99
CA SER A 381 7.06 15.40 12.27
C SER A 381 6.11 14.32 11.76
N ASN A 382 4.80 14.46 12.05
CA ASN A 382 3.81 13.51 11.59
C ASN A 382 3.63 13.54 10.06
N ARG A 383 3.83 14.69 9.41
CA ARG A 383 3.79 14.79 7.95
C ARG A 383 4.97 14.06 7.30
N VAL A 384 6.17 14.20 7.87
CA VAL A 384 7.37 13.45 7.43
C VAL A 384 7.16 11.95 7.61
N VAL A 385 6.66 11.51 8.78
CA VAL A 385 6.33 10.09 9.00
C VAL A 385 5.30 9.59 7.98
N SER A 386 4.30 10.41 7.68
CA SER A 386 3.25 10.03 6.72
C SER A 386 3.77 9.89 5.29
N MET A 387 4.82 10.64 4.91
CA MET A 387 5.48 10.55 3.61
C MET A 387 6.21 9.23 3.39
N GLY A 388 6.58 8.50 4.46
CA GLY A 388 7.28 7.22 4.36
C GLY A 388 6.56 6.16 3.51
N TYR A 389 5.22 6.17 3.53
CA TYR A 389 4.40 5.27 2.68
C TYR A 389 4.61 5.50 1.19
N ALA A 390 4.85 6.74 0.80
CA ALA A 390 5.07 7.11 -0.58
C ALA A 390 6.48 6.76 -1.07
N VAL A 391 7.40 6.31 -0.21
CA VAL A 391 8.75 5.97 -0.63
C VAL A 391 8.80 4.50 -1.07
N PRO A 392 9.13 4.19 -2.35
CA PRO A 392 9.29 2.84 -2.85
C PRO A 392 10.36 2.05 -2.08
N GLY A 393 10.19 0.74 -1.93
CA GLY A 393 11.19 -0.11 -1.25
C GLY A 393 12.58 -0.02 -1.90
N ALA A 394 12.63 0.13 -3.23
CA ALA A 394 13.87 0.38 -3.98
C ALA A 394 14.58 1.67 -3.54
N VAL A 395 13.82 2.76 -3.41
CA VAL A 395 14.31 4.08 -2.98
C VAL A 395 14.75 4.04 -1.52
N ILE A 396 13.98 3.34 -0.67
CA ILE A 396 14.35 3.09 0.73
C ILE A 396 15.67 2.32 0.81
N ALA A 397 15.83 1.26 0.03
CA ALA A 397 17.05 0.46 0.03
C ALA A 397 18.28 1.28 -0.36
N VAL A 398 18.22 2.02 -1.47
CA VAL A 398 19.32 2.92 -1.88
C VAL A 398 19.56 4.00 -0.83
N GLY A 399 18.50 4.62 -0.31
CA GLY A 399 18.57 5.69 0.68
C GLY A 399 19.07 5.26 2.05
N ILE A 400 18.91 3.98 2.44
CA ILE A 400 19.40 3.42 3.70
C ILE A 400 20.81 2.88 3.53
N LEU A 401 21.08 2.07 2.50
CA LEU A 401 22.35 1.35 2.37
C LEU A 401 23.53 2.29 2.16
N ILE A 402 23.33 3.40 1.44
CA ILE A 402 24.37 4.42 1.25
C ILE A 402 24.85 5.00 2.60
N PRO A 403 23.99 5.60 3.46
CA PRO A 403 24.44 6.09 4.77
C PRO A 403 24.85 4.97 5.72
N LEU A 404 24.19 3.81 5.72
CA LEU A 404 24.59 2.68 6.57
C LEU A 404 26.00 2.19 6.25
N SER A 405 26.36 2.08 4.98
CA SER A 405 27.72 1.69 4.57
C SER A 405 28.81 2.63 5.10
N ARG A 406 28.50 3.93 5.22
CA ARG A 406 29.42 4.91 5.83
C ARG A 406 29.50 4.76 7.34
N LEU A 407 28.38 4.50 8.00
CA LEU A 407 28.33 4.22 9.43
C LEU A 407 29.06 2.93 9.79
N ASP A 408 28.92 1.90 8.96
CA ASP A 408 29.61 0.63 9.14
C ASP A 408 31.11 0.77 8.92
N ALA A 409 31.56 1.55 7.93
CA ALA A 409 32.98 1.87 7.77
C ALA A 409 33.54 2.54 9.02
N TRP A 410 32.83 3.53 9.57
CA TRP A 410 33.19 4.20 10.82
C TRP A 410 33.14 3.28 12.05
N SER A 411 32.21 2.31 12.08
CA SER A 411 32.10 1.30 13.14
C SER A 411 33.25 0.30 13.08
N ALA A 412 33.60 -0.13 11.86
CA ALA A 412 34.69 -1.07 11.59
C ALA A 412 36.05 -0.47 12.00
N GLU A 413 36.27 0.83 11.78
CA GLU A 413 37.42 1.57 12.29
C GLU A 413 37.55 1.51 13.83
N ARG A 414 36.46 1.21 14.55
CA ARG A 414 36.40 1.12 16.02
C ARG A 414 36.32 -0.34 16.53
N GLY A 415 36.51 -1.33 15.66
CA GLY A 415 36.49 -2.75 16.01
C GLY A 415 35.09 -3.34 16.25
N LEU A 416 34.03 -2.55 16.07
CA LEU A 416 32.65 -3.01 16.06
C LEU A 416 32.32 -3.35 14.61
N GLY A 417 32.29 -4.63 14.24
CA GLY A 417 32.11 -5.08 12.84
C GLY A 417 30.78 -4.64 12.18
N LEU A 418 30.32 -5.37 11.15
CA LEU A 418 29.09 -5.06 10.40
C LEU A 418 27.81 -5.37 11.21
N VAL A 419 27.62 -4.71 12.36
CA VAL A 419 26.51 -5.01 13.29
C VAL A 419 25.15 -4.60 12.68
N LEU A 420 25.10 -3.51 11.92
CA LEU A 420 23.85 -2.97 11.37
C LEU A 420 23.48 -3.56 10.02
N THR A 421 24.41 -3.67 9.07
CA THR A 421 24.16 -4.32 7.77
C THR A 421 24.19 -5.84 7.83
N GLY A 422 24.92 -6.43 8.77
CA GLY A 422 24.99 -7.88 8.96
C GLY A 422 23.79 -8.47 9.71
N SER A 423 22.88 -7.65 10.24
CA SER A 423 21.69 -8.10 10.98
C SER A 423 20.38 -7.70 10.30
N ALA A 424 19.28 -8.34 10.70
CA ALA A 424 17.94 -7.99 10.23
C ALA A 424 17.45 -6.59 10.68
N ALA A 425 18.25 -5.86 11.48
CA ALA A 425 17.89 -4.54 12.00
C ALA A 425 17.70 -3.50 10.88
N ALA A 426 18.59 -3.48 9.90
CA ALA A 426 18.47 -2.58 8.73
C ALA A 426 17.18 -2.84 7.94
N LEU A 427 16.80 -4.11 7.83
CA LEU A 427 15.58 -4.54 7.15
C LEU A 427 14.32 -4.15 7.94
N VAL A 428 14.28 -4.39 9.25
CA VAL A 428 13.19 -3.96 10.13
C VAL A 428 13.04 -2.43 10.07
N TYR A 429 14.15 -1.70 10.08
CA TYR A 429 14.16 -0.25 9.92
C TYR A 429 13.57 0.18 8.57
N ALA A 430 13.98 -0.44 7.46
CA ALA A 430 13.42 -0.16 6.14
C ALA A 430 11.90 -0.37 6.09
N TYR A 431 11.40 -1.45 6.70
CA TYR A 431 9.97 -1.69 6.82
C TYR A 431 9.26 -0.65 7.68
N LEU A 432 9.87 -0.21 8.79
CA LEU A 432 9.31 0.86 9.61
C LEU A 432 9.21 2.17 8.82
N VAL A 433 10.24 2.54 8.04
CA VAL A 433 10.18 3.73 7.17
C VAL A 433 8.98 3.66 6.22
N ARG A 434 8.76 2.50 5.57
CA ARG A 434 7.68 2.32 4.59
C ARG A 434 6.29 2.24 5.23
N PHE A 435 6.12 1.38 6.23
CA PHE A 435 4.80 0.93 6.68
C PHE A 435 4.26 1.65 7.93
N LEU A 436 5.09 2.46 8.62
CA LEU A 436 4.67 3.21 9.81
C LEU A 436 3.51 4.17 9.53
N SER A 437 3.46 4.77 8.33
CA SER A 437 2.39 5.70 7.94
C SER A 437 1.01 5.04 7.89
N VAL A 438 0.89 3.80 7.39
CA VAL A 438 -0.38 3.05 7.32
C VAL A 438 -0.92 2.79 8.72
N SER A 439 -0.05 2.36 9.63
CA SER A 439 -0.40 2.17 11.04
C SER A 439 -0.78 3.49 11.72
N TYR A 440 0.00 4.55 11.48
CA TYR A 440 -0.23 5.86 12.10
C TYR A 440 -1.61 6.42 11.73
N GLN A 441 -2.00 6.34 10.46
CA GLN A 441 -3.32 6.78 9.99
C GLN A 441 -4.46 5.99 10.65
N THR A 442 -4.29 4.67 10.79
CA THR A 442 -5.28 3.77 11.41
C THR A 442 -5.44 4.07 12.90
N VAL A 443 -4.33 4.24 13.64
CA VAL A 443 -4.32 4.60 15.06
C VAL A 443 -4.90 6.01 15.27
N GLN A 444 -4.52 6.97 14.43
CA GLN A 444 -5.04 8.34 14.51
C GLN A 444 -6.56 8.38 14.30
N ALA A 445 -7.09 7.63 13.32
CA ALA A 445 -8.53 7.53 13.09
C ALA A 445 -9.28 6.94 14.30
N GLY A 446 -8.68 5.96 14.98
CA GLY A 446 -9.20 5.43 16.25
C GLY A 446 -9.19 6.49 17.35
N LEU A 447 -8.10 7.24 17.50
CA LEU A 447 -7.93 8.27 18.53
C LEU A 447 -8.91 9.44 18.34
N THR A 448 -9.25 9.81 17.10
CA THR A 448 -10.25 10.85 16.81
C THR A 448 -11.64 10.50 17.36
N LYS A 449 -11.97 9.21 17.52
CA LYS A 449 -13.25 8.77 18.10
C LYS A 449 -13.33 9.00 19.62
N ILE A 450 -12.19 9.13 20.30
CA ILE A 450 -12.14 9.42 21.74
C ILE A 450 -12.33 10.93 21.93
N THR A 451 -13.41 11.33 22.60
CA THR A 451 -13.78 12.74 22.72
C THR A 451 -12.90 13.49 23.72
N PRO A 452 -12.69 14.82 23.56
CA PRO A 452 -11.93 15.62 24.52
C PRO A 452 -12.51 15.64 25.94
N SER A 453 -13.81 15.36 26.09
CA SER A 453 -14.47 15.27 27.40
C SER A 453 -13.92 14.12 28.24
N MET A 454 -13.58 12.99 27.61
CA MET A 454 -12.97 11.83 28.29
C MET A 454 -11.58 12.18 28.84
N ASP A 455 -10.79 12.97 28.10
CA ASP A 455 -9.48 13.46 28.55
C ASP A 455 -9.61 14.44 29.72
N ALA A 456 -10.69 15.23 29.78
CA ALA A 456 -10.94 16.15 30.88
C ALA A 456 -11.37 15.38 32.14
N SER A 457 -12.28 14.41 32.02
CA SER A 457 -12.71 13.54 33.12
C SER A 457 -11.55 12.75 33.72
N ALA A 458 -10.68 12.17 32.89
CA ALA A 458 -9.50 11.44 33.37
C ALA A 458 -8.55 12.34 34.17
N ARG A 459 -8.36 13.60 33.75
CA ARG A 459 -7.55 14.58 34.50
C ARG A 459 -8.16 14.96 35.85
N VAL A 460 -9.48 15.12 35.92
CA VAL A 460 -10.20 15.40 37.18
C VAL A 460 -10.04 14.24 38.17
N LEU A 461 -9.99 13.00 37.67
CA LEU A 461 -9.73 11.79 38.47
C LEU A 461 -8.24 11.60 38.85
N GLY A 462 -7.38 12.59 38.61
CA GLY A 462 -5.96 12.55 38.98
C GLY A 462 -5.05 11.78 38.01
N HIS A 463 -5.55 11.36 36.84
CA HIS A 463 -4.69 10.71 35.86
C HIS A 463 -3.80 11.72 35.12
N GLY A 464 -2.48 11.53 35.24
CA GLY A 464 -1.47 12.20 34.41
C GLY A 464 -1.42 11.66 32.97
N ILE A 465 -0.57 12.25 32.14
CA ILE A 465 -0.43 11.96 30.70
C ILE A 465 -0.15 10.47 30.44
N GLY A 466 0.84 9.88 31.11
CA GLY A 466 1.17 8.44 30.93
C GLY A 466 0.07 7.50 31.45
N SER A 467 -0.50 7.80 32.62
CA SER A 467 -1.58 7.00 33.22
C SER A 467 -2.85 7.02 32.35
N MET A 468 -3.16 8.17 31.75
CA MET A 468 -4.27 8.33 30.82
C MET A 468 -4.08 7.51 29.55
N LEU A 469 -2.86 7.48 28.99
CA LEU A 469 -2.55 6.64 27.84
C LEU A 469 -2.82 5.17 28.14
N LEU A 470 -2.31 4.66 29.27
CA LEU A 470 -2.39 3.24 29.62
C LEU A 470 -3.78 2.79 30.10
N ARG A 471 -4.47 3.61 30.89
CA ARG A 471 -5.74 3.21 31.54
C ARG A 471 -6.99 3.64 30.77
N VAL A 472 -6.91 4.68 29.94
CA VAL A 472 -8.08 5.22 29.21
C VAL A 472 -7.92 4.98 27.72
N HIS A 473 -6.85 5.49 27.11
CA HIS A 473 -6.71 5.42 25.66
C HIS A 473 -6.40 4.00 25.16
N ALA A 474 -5.44 3.29 25.76
CA ALA A 474 -5.04 1.97 25.27
C ALA A 474 -6.21 0.95 25.24
N PRO A 475 -7.05 0.81 26.30
CA PRO A 475 -8.22 -0.09 26.24
C PRO A 475 -9.25 0.33 25.20
N LEU A 476 -9.45 1.63 24.96
CA LEU A 476 -10.40 2.12 23.95
C LEU A 476 -9.85 1.98 22.52
N LEU A 477 -8.53 2.06 22.36
CA LEU A 477 -7.84 1.97 21.07
C LEU A 477 -7.48 0.55 20.65
N TRP A 478 -7.62 -0.45 21.52
CA TRP A 478 -7.07 -1.79 21.29
C TRP A 478 -7.46 -2.37 19.92
N ARG A 479 -8.72 -2.17 19.49
CA ARG A 479 -9.22 -2.64 18.19
C ARG A 479 -8.53 -1.93 17.03
N SER A 480 -8.42 -0.60 17.09
CA SER A 480 -7.74 0.19 16.07
C SER A 480 -6.25 -0.13 16.01
N VAL A 481 -5.62 -0.36 17.16
CA VAL A 481 -4.22 -0.76 17.27
C VAL A 481 -4.00 -2.16 16.70
N ALA A 482 -4.88 -3.12 17.02
CA ALA A 482 -4.82 -4.46 16.46
C ALA A 482 -4.97 -4.44 14.93
N THR A 483 -5.93 -3.68 14.39
CA THR A 483 -6.07 -3.49 12.94
C THR A 483 -4.82 -2.86 12.33
N ALA A 484 -4.23 -1.84 12.96
CA ALA A 484 -3.00 -1.21 12.48
C ALA A 484 -1.83 -2.20 12.41
N GLY A 485 -1.61 -2.99 13.47
CA GLY A 485 -0.57 -4.02 13.50
C GLY A 485 -0.78 -5.11 12.46
N LEU A 486 -2.02 -5.57 12.32
CA LEU A 486 -2.39 -6.55 11.30
C LEU A 486 -2.12 -6.05 9.88
N LEU A 487 -2.40 -4.78 9.58
CA LEU A 487 -2.09 -4.19 8.27
C LEU A 487 -0.58 -4.17 7.99
N VAL A 488 0.23 -3.73 8.96
CA VAL A 488 1.69 -3.74 8.82
C VAL A 488 2.22 -5.15 8.68
N PHE A 489 1.69 -6.11 9.43
CA PHE A 489 2.08 -7.51 9.35
C PHE A 489 1.86 -8.06 7.94
N VAL A 490 0.69 -7.82 7.33
CA VAL A 490 0.39 -8.25 5.96
C VAL A 490 1.31 -7.59 4.95
N ASP A 491 1.52 -6.28 5.09
CA ASP A 491 2.36 -5.53 4.15
C ASP A 491 3.84 -5.95 4.20
N VAL A 492 4.35 -6.31 5.39
CA VAL A 492 5.71 -6.83 5.55
C VAL A 492 5.86 -8.24 5.00
N ILE A 493 4.86 -9.12 5.18
CA ILE A 493 4.94 -10.49 4.66
C ILE A 493 5.07 -10.55 3.14
N LYS A 494 4.39 -9.66 2.43
CA LYS A 494 4.46 -9.57 0.95
C LYS A 494 5.56 -8.64 0.46
N GLU A 495 6.33 -8.02 1.35
CA GLU A 495 7.37 -7.09 0.96
C GLU A 495 8.49 -7.85 0.24
N LEU A 496 8.78 -7.41 -0.98
CA LEU A 496 9.83 -7.97 -1.80
C LEU A 496 10.95 -6.97 -2.08
N PRO A 497 10.70 -5.72 -2.53
CA PRO A 497 11.78 -4.84 -2.96
C PRO A 497 12.83 -4.56 -1.86
N ALA A 498 12.45 -3.99 -0.72
CA ALA A 498 13.40 -3.66 0.34
C ALA A 498 14.08 -4.92 0.89
N THR A 499 13.34 -6.03 0.97
CA THR A 499 13.86 -7.34 1.41
C THR A 499 14.92 -7.89 0.46
N LEU A 500 14.68 -7.79 -0.85
CA LEU A 500 15.63 -8.24 -1.85
C LEU A 500 16.97 -7.53 -1.69
N THR A 501 16.93 -6.24 -1.30
CA THR A 501 18.14 -5.41 -1.25
C THR A 501 18.87 -5.42 0.07
N ILE A 502 18.16 -5.46 1.19
CA ILE A 502 18.71 -5.18 2.51
C ILE A 502 18.90 -6.45 3.35
N ARG A 503 18.28 -7.59 2.96
CA ARG A 503 18.37 -8.81 3.78
C ARG A 503 19.82 -9.27 3.98
N PRO A 504 20.17 -9.74 5.19
CA PRO A 504 21.48 -10.33 5.43
C PRO A 504 21.63 -11.68 4.71
N PHE A 505 22.86 -12.16 4.60
CA PHE A 505 23.17 -13.45 3.97
C PHE A 505 22.42 -14.61 4.66
N ASN A 506 21.95 -15.56 3.87
CA ASN A 506 21.18 -16.74 4.31
C ASN A 506 19.88 -16.40 5.07
N PHE A 507 19.33 -15.20 4.88
CA PHE A 507 18.09 -14.75 5.52
C PHE A 507 16.98 -14.52 4.50
N ASP A 508 16.59 -15.58 3.80
CA ASP A 508 15.52 -15.50 2.81
C ASP A 508 14.14 -15.57 3.47
N THR A 509 13.21 -14.79 2.92
CA THR A 509 11.79 -14.78 3.27
C THR A 509 10.97 -15.52 2.22
N LEU A 510 9.70 -15.80 2.52
CA LEU A 510 8.78 -16.39 1.55
C LEU A 510 8.67 -15.53 0.28
N ALA A 511 8.64 -14.20 0.41
CA ALA A 511 8.56 -13.30 -0.73
C ALA A 511 9.80 -13.43 -1.63
N VAL A 512 11.00 -13.43 -1.02
CA VAL A 512 12.27 -13.56 -1.73
C VAL A 512 12.40 -14.90 -2.43
N ILE A 513 12.14 -16.01 -1.74
CA ILE A 513 12.30 -17.34 -2.34
C ILE A 513 11.26 -17.57 -3.44
N THR A 514 10.04 -17.06 -3.28
CA THR A 514 9.02 -17.08 -4.34
C THR A 514 9.52 -16.34 -5.59
N TYR A 515 10.13 -15.16 -5.40
CA TYR A 515 10.72 -14.41 -6.50
C TYR A 515 11.89 -15.15 -7.16
N GLN A 516 12.81 -15.73 -6.38
CA GLN A 516 13.98 -16.45 -6.90
C GLN A 516 13.57 -17.69 -7.69
N LEU A 517 12.70 -18.54 -7.13
CA LEU A 517 12.19 -19.73 -7.81
C LEU A 517 11.45 -19.36 -9.10
N ALA A 518 10.65 -18.28 -9.08
CA ALA A 518 9.97 -17.82 -10.29
C ALA A 518 10.94 -17.24 -11.32
N ALA A 519 11.97 -16.51 -10.90
CA ALA A 519 13.02 -16.00 -11.77
C ALA A 519 13.84 -17.14 -12.42
N ASP A 520 14.00 -18.26 -11.72
CA ASP A 520 14.62 -19.49 -12.23
C ASP A 520 13.66 -20.37 -13.06
N GLU A 521 12.48 -19.85 -13.43
CA GLU A 521 11.40 -20.56 -14.16
C GLU A 521 10.83 -21.79 -13.43
N ARG A 522 11.12 -21.96 -12.14
CA ARG A 522 10.62 -23.04 -11.28
C ARG A 522 9.28 -22.67 -10.63
N LEU A 523 8.27 -22.41 -11.46
CA LEU A 523 6.97 -21.89 -11.03
C LEU A 523 6.17 -22.86 -10.16
N GLY A 524 6.34 -24.17 -10.33
CA GLY A 524 5.70 -25.19 -9.49
C GLY A 524 6.19 -25.12 -8.04
N GLU A 525 7.51 -25.09 -7.84
CA GLU A 525 8.12 -24.90 -6.52
C GLU A 525 7.82 -23.52 -5.91
N ALA A 526 7.74 -22.47 -6.74
CA ALA A 526 7.39 -21.12 -6.27
C ALA A 526 5.93 -21.02 -5.78
N ALA A 527 5.05 -21.93 -6.21
CA ALA A 527 3.63 -21.84 -5.92
C ALA A 527 3.30 -22.10 -4.44
N LEU A 528 4.04 -22.99 -3.75
CA LEU A 528 3.84 -23.26 -2.32
C LEU A 528 4.15 -22.03 -1.43
N PRO A 529 5.33 -21.40 -1.49
CA PRO A 529 5.61 -20.21 -0.70
C PRO A 529 4.69 -19.04 -1.09
N ALA A 530 4.34 -18.89 -2.37
CA ALA A 530 3.35 -17.91 -2.83
C ALA A 530 1.97 -18.12 -2.19
N LEU A 531 1.44 -19.35 -2.20
CA LEU A 531 0.15 -19.68 -1.61
C LEU A 531 0.17 -19.48 -0.08
N THR A 532 1.31 -19.76 0.56
CA THR A 532 1.50 -19.53 2.00
C THR A 532 1.44 -18.04 2.35
N ILE A 533 2.05 -17.17 1.53
CA ILE A 533 1.91 -15.71 1.66
C ILE A 533 0.43 -15.31 1.58
N VAL A 534 -0.29 -15.81 0.58
CA VAL A 534 -1.72 -15.50 0.36
C VAL A 534 -2.57 -15.98 1.54
N LEU A 535 -2.32 -17.19 2.05
CA LEU A 535 -3.04 -17.75 3.19
C LEU A 535 -2.86 -16.90 4.45
N ILE A 536 -1.62 -16.47 4.73
CA ILE A 536 -1.33 -15.64 5.90
C ILE A 536 -1.93 -14.23 5.71
N ALA A 537 -1.84 -13.65 4.52
CA ALA A 537 -2.42 -12.34 4.20
C ALA A 537 -3.96 -12.34 4.18
N PHE A 538 -4.59 -13.50 3.93
CA PHE A 538 -6.04 -13.63 3.90
C PHE A 538 -6.68 -13.43 5.28
N ILE A 539 -6.04 -13.88 6.37
CA ILE A 539 -6.63 -13.83 7.72
C ILE A 539 -6.97 -12.37 8.12
N PRO A 540 -6.05 -11.39 8.02
CA PRO A 540 -6.35 -10.02 8.41
C PRO A 540 -7.33 -9.33 7.47
N VAL A 541 -7.26 -9.63 6.17
CA VAL A 541 -8.22 -9.13 5.19
C VAL A 541 -9.63 -9.63 5.51
N ALA A 542 -9.79 -10.91 5.86
CA ALA A 542 -11.07 -11.47 6.26
C ALA A 542 -11.60 -10.85 7.56
N VAL A 543 -10.73 -10.59 8.55
CA VAL A 543 -11.10 -9.90 9.79
C VAL A 543 -11.57 -8.47 9.51
N LEU A 544 -10.82 -7.72 8.70
CA LEU A 544 -11.16 -6.35 8.29
C LEU A 544 -12.51 -6.33 7.57
N ALA A 545 -12.69 -7.24 6.61
CA ALA A 545 -13.90 -7.29 5.81
C ALA A 545 -15.14 -7.65 6.65
N ARG A 546 -15.01 -8.56 7.64
CA ARG A 546 -16.06 -8.85 8.62
C ARG A 546 -16.39 -7.64 9.51
N SER A 547 -15.39 -6.86 9.90
CA SER A 547 -15.60 -5.67 10.74
C SER A 547 -16.40 -4.58 10.01
N ILE A 548 -16.17 -4.42 8.71
CA ILE A 548 -16.91 -3.49 7.84
C ILE A 548 -18.35 -3.99 7.68
N ALA A 549 -18.55 -5.27 7.35
CA ALA A 549 -19.88 -5.85 7.16
C ALA A 549 -20.75 -5.84 8.44
N LYS A 550 -20.13 -5.84 9.64
CA LYS A 550 -20.86 -5.78 10.92
C LYS A 550 -21.23 -4.34 11.32
N ALA A 551 -20.50 -3.33 10.85
CA ALA A 551 -20.84 -1.93 11.10
C ALA A 551 -22.07 -1.46 10.30
N ASP A 552 -22.36 -2.15 9.19
CA ASP A 552 -23.52 -1.91 8.33
C ASP A 552 -24.82 -2.61 8.83
N ARG A 553 -24.74 -3.41 9.91
CA ARG A 553 -25.88 -4.05 10.61
C ARG A 553 -26.17 -3.34 11.91
#